data_AF-A0A421JW94-F1
#
_entry.id   AF-A0A421JW94-F1
#
_cell.length_a   1.000
_cell.length_b   1.000
_cell.length_c   1.000
_cell.angle_alpha   90.00
_cell.angle_beta   90.00
_cell.angle_gamma   90.00
#
_symmetry.space_group_name_H-M   'P 1'
#
loop_
_entity.id
_entity.type
_entity.pdbx_description
1 polymer ?
#
loop_
_entity_poly.entity_id
_entity_poly.type
_entity_poly.pdbx_seq_one_letter_code
_entity_poly.pdbx_strand_id
1 'polypeptide(L)' 'MVCQKRRTISSFVGKLFQRNSIYVATIFGGAFVFQGFFDAAVNTWYENHNRGKSWHDVRGRFVEGADEDDE' A
#
# COMPACT_ATOMS: atom_id res chain seq x y z
N MET A 1 26.29 -9.98 -42.13
CA MET A 1 25.17 -10.43 -41.29
C MET A 1 25.45 -10.06 -39.85
N VAL A 2 24.91 -8.93 -39.37
CA VAL A 2 25.07 -8.54 -37.96
C VAL A 2 24.04 -9.31 -37.15
N CYS A 3 24.53 -10.22 -36.31
CA CYS A 3 23.74 -10.99 -35.36
C CYS A 3 23.05 -10.03 -34.38
N GLN A 4 21.73 -9.91 -34.49
CA GLN A 4 20.89 -9.06 -33.64
C GLN A 4 20.93 -9.61 -32.21
N LYS A 5 21.76 -8.99 -31.37
CA LYS A 5 21.96 -9.40 -29.98
C LYS A 5 20.67 -9.25 -29.20
N ARG A 6 20.10 -10.40 -28.83
CA ARG A 6 18.91 -10.61 -27.99
C ARG A 6 18.93 -9.65 -26.79
N ARG A 7 18.05 -8.64 -26.83
CA ARG A 7 17.92 -7.61 -25.77
C ARG A 7 16.63 -7.85 -25.01
N THR A 8 16.61 -8.91 -24.19
CA THR A 8 15.49 -9.16 -23.28
C THR A 8 15.71 -8.34 -21.99
N ILE A 9 14.66 -7.66 -21.52
CA ILE A 9 14.55 -6.85 -20.28
C ILE A 9 15.13 -5.41 -20.32
N SER A 10 16.24 -5.16 -21.00
CA SER A 10 16.94 -3.85 -20.91
C SER A 10 16.19 -2.66 -21.55
N SER A 11 15.17 -2.90 -22.40
CA SER A 11 14.53 -1.83 -23.17
C SER A 11 13.39 -1.10 -22.48
N PHE A 12 12.79 -1.63 -21.41
CA PHE A 12 11.67 -0.96 -20.72
C PHE A 12 12.16 -0.21 -19.48
N VAL A 13 12.86 -0.91 -18.58
CA VAL A 13 13.50 -0.32 -17.41
C VAL A 13 14.55 0.72 -17.85
N GLY A 14 15.39 0.41 -18.84
CA GLY A 14 16.34 1.38 -19.36
C GLY A 14 15.70 2.68 -19.84
N LYS A 15 14.51 2.64 -20.47
CA LYS A 15 13.83 3.85 -20.97
C LYS A 15 13.22 4.73 -19.87
N LEU A 16 12.74 4.12 -18.78
CA LEU A 16 12.18 4.87 -17.64
C LEU A 16 13.27 5.52 -16.79
N PHE A 17 14.43 4.87 -16.68
CA PHE A 17 15.53 5.31 -15.81
C PHE A 17 16.65 6.07 -16.56
N GLN A 18 16.65 6.14 -17.89
CA GLN A 18 17.69 6.85 -18.68
C GLN A 18 17.50 8.37 -18.76
N ARG A 19 16.30 8.90 -18.50
CA ARG A 19 16.05 10.35 -18.48
C ARG A 19 15.88 10.82 -17.04
N ASN A 20 16.80 11.65 -16.56
CA ASN A 20 16.81 12.18 -15.19
C ASN A 20 15.47 12.78 -14.75
N SER A 21 14.73 13.45 -15.65
CA SER A 21 13.40 14.01 -15.29
C SER A 21 12.30 12.96 -15.18
N ILE A 22 12.38 11.87 -15.96
CA ILE A 22 11.41 10.78 -15.93
C ILE A 22 11.58 9.96 -14.65
N TYR A 23 12.81 9.83 -14.15
CA TYR A 23 13.11 9.15 -12.90
C TYR A 23 12.31 9.74 -11.73
N VAL A 24 12.48 11.03 -11.46
CA VAL A 24 11.84 11.71 -10.34
C VAL A 24 10.31 11.73 -10.49
N ALA A 25 9.80 11.96 -11.70
CA ALA A 25 8.37 11.91 -11.98
C ALA A 25 7.76 10.52 -11.75
N THR A 26 8.49 9.46 -12.10
CA THR A 26 8.05 8.07 -11.87
C THR A 26 8.04 7.73 -10.39
N ILE A 27 9.06 8.17 -9.63
CA ILE A 27 9.12 7.96 -8.18
C ILE A 27 7.98 8.71 -7.48
N PHE A 28 7.77 9.99 -7.80
CA PHE A 28 6.68 10.76 -7.17
C PHE A 28 5.30 10.25 -7.60
N GLY A 29 5.09 9.99 -8.89
CA GLY A 29 3.83 9.41 -9.38
C GLY A 29 3.54 8.04 -8.76
N GLY A 30 4.57 7.20 -8.65
CA GLY A 30 4.49 5.91 -7.96
C GLY A 30 4.21 6.06 -6.47
N ALA A 31 4.84 7.02 -5.79
CA ALA A 31 4.65 7.26 -4.36
C ALA A 31 3.21 7.64 -4.01
N PHE A 32 2.57 8.53 -4.79
CA PHE A 32 1.18 8.91 -4.51
C PHE A 32 0.19 7.76 -4.68
N VAL A 33 0.36 6.93 -5.72
CA VAL A 33 -0.47 5.76 -5.95
C VAL A 33 -0.19 4.68 -4.89
N PHE A 34 1.09 4.45 -4.59
CA PHE A 34 1.52 3.47 -3.61
C PHE A 34 1.04 3.83 -2.20
N GLN A 35 1.07 5.10 -1.81
CA GLN A 35 0.68 5.55 -0.46
C GLN A 35 -0.75 5.11 -0.11
N GLY A 36 -1.75 5.44 -0.94
CA GLY A 36 -3.14 5.08 -0.66
C GLY A 36 -3.39 3.58 -0.70
N PHE A 37 -2.78 2.88 -1.66
CA PHE A 37 -2.91 1.43 -1.77
C PHE A 37 -2.26 0.71 -0.58
N PHE A 38 -1.05 1.12 -0.20
CA PHE A 38 -0.26 0.50 0.85
C PHE A 38 -0.88 0.74 2.22
N ASP A 39 -1.36 1.96 2.50
CA ASP A 39 -2.05 2.26 3.77
C ASP A 39 -3.28 1.36 3.98
N ALA A 40 -4.16 1.27 2.98
CA ALA A 40 -5.35 0.41 3.05
C ALA A 40 -4.99 -1.08 3.18
N ALA A 41 -4.00 -1.55 2.41
CA ALA A 41 -3.58 -2.93 2.44
C ALA A 41 -2.97 -3.33 3.79
N VAL A 42 -2.09 -2.49 4.34
CA VAL A 42 -1.43 -2.75 5.62
C VAL A 42 -2.42 -2.65 6.77
N ASN A 43 -3.29 -1.63 6.80
CA ASN A 43 -4.31 -1.52 7.85
C ASN A 43 -5.24 -2.73 7.84
N THR A 44 -5.74 -3.15 6.68
CA THR A 44 -6.61 -4.33 6.58
C THR A 44 -5.90 -5.60 7.05
N TRP A 45 -4.64 -5.78 6.67
CA TRP A 45 -3.85 -6.93 7.13
C TRP A 45 -3.63 -6.89 8.65
N TYR A 46 -3.30 -5.72 9.18
CA TYR A 46 -3.02 -5.51 10.60
C TYR A 46 -4.26 -5.74 11.46
N GLU A 47 -5.42 -5.21 11.04
CA GLU A 47 -6.71 -5.44 11.69
C GLU A 47 -7.07 -6.92 11.67
N ASN A 48 -6.95 -7.59 10.52
CA ASN A 48 -7.23 -9.02 10.41
C ASN A 48 -6.29 -9.88 11.27
N HIS A 49 -5.04 -9.47 11.42
CA HIS A 49 -4.07 -10.17 12.26
C HIS A 49 -4.31 -9.95 13.77
N ASN A 50 -4.79 -8.78 14.16
CA ASN A 50 -5.01 -8.41 15.57
C ASN A 50 -6.48 -8.41 16.00
N ARG A 51 -7.34 -9.13 15.25
CA ARG A 51 -8.78 -9.23 15.51
C ARG A 51 -9.08 -9.53 16.98
N GLY A 52 -9.95 -8.71 17.57
CA GLY A 52 -10.40 -8.87 18.96
C GLY A 52 -9.45 -8.34 20.03
N LYS A 53 -8.29 -7.78 19.65
CA LYS A 53 -7.40 -7.04 20.57
C LYS A 53 -7.44 -5.53 20.37
N SER A 54 -7.88 -5.09 19.20
CA SER A 54 -7.98 -3.66 18.87
C SER A 54 -9.11 -3.01 19.67
N TRP A 55 -8.86 -1.81 20.20
CA TRP A 55 -9.90 -1.02 20.90
C TRP A 55 -11.16 -0.82 20.04
N HIS A 56 -11.01 -0.73 18.71
CA HIS A 56 -12.14 -0.64 17.79
C HIS A 56 -13.08 -1.85 17.86
N ASP A 57 -12.57 -3.06 18.09
CA ASP A 57 -13.38 -4.28 18.21
C ASP A 57 -14.00 -4.42 19.61
N VAL A 58 -13.34 -3.88 20.65
CA VAL A 58 -13.73 -4.08 22.05
C VAL A 58 -14.66 -2.97 22.56
N ARG A 59 -14.53 -1.75 22.04
CA ARG A 59 -15.29 -0.56 22.48
C ARG A 59 -16.82 -0.74 22.47
N GLY A 60 -17.37 -1.55 21.56
CA GLY A 60 -18.81 -1.80 21.50
C GLY A 60 -19.36 -2.38 22.81
N ARG A 61 -18.59 -3.26 23.44
CA ARG A 61 -18.98 -3.93 24.70
C ARG A 61 -19.01 -3.00 25.91
N PHE A 62 -18.25 -1.91 25.87
CA PHE A 62 -18.19 -0.94 26.97
C PHE A 62 -19.23 0.17 26.84
N VAL A 63 -19.69 0.46 25.61
CA VAL A 63 -20.75 1.46 25.39
C VAL A 63 -22.12 0.84 25.70
N GLU A 64 -22.36 -0.39 25.25
CA GLU A 64 -23.62 -1.09 25.52
C GLU A 64 -23.82 -1.40 27.01
N GLY A 65 -22.75 -1.78 27.72
CA GLY A 65 -22.80 -1.94 29.19
C GLY A 65 -22.90 -0.65 30.00
N ALA A 66 -22.70 0.52 29.37
CA ALA A 66 -22.95 1.81 30.02
C ALA A 66 -24.40 2.27 29.84
N ASP A 67 -25.05 1.89 28.73
CA ASP A 67 -26.47 2.19 28.48
C ASP A 67 -27.42 1.24 29.26
N GLU A 68 -26.98 0.01 29.60
CA GLU A 68 -27.78 -0.95 30.40
C GLU A 68 -27.77 -0.71 31.93
N ASP A 69 -26.81 0.05 32.48
CA ASP A 69 -26.70 0.36 33.92
C ASP A 69 -27.45 1.66 34.33
N ASP A 70 -28.02 2.40 33.36
CA ASP A 70 -28.73 3.68 33.56
C ASP A 70 -30.28 3.58 33.43
N GLU A 71 -30.86 2.36 33.42
CA GLU A 71 -32.32 2.09 33.48
C GLU A 71 -32.70 1.24 34.71
#